data_AF-A0A7V8YC92-F1
#
_entry.id   AF-A0A7V8YC92-F1
#
_cell.length_a   1.000
_cell.length_b   1.000
_cell.length_c   1.000
_cell.angle_alpha   90.00
_cell.angle_beta   90.00
_cell.angle_gamma   90.00
#
_symmetry.space_group_name_H-M   'P 1'
#
loop_
_entity.id
_entity.type
_entity.pdbx_description
1 polymer ?
#
loop_
_entity_poly.entity_id
_entity_poly.type
_entity_poly.pdbx_seq_one_letter_code
_entity_poly.pdbx_strand_id
1 'polypeptide(L)'
;MTWTAAGAGEWTFETRLPRRFDAQGCTAYGAWVNGGWHPQPTLPGQPLPAVHWTVTLRADDGVVVAGEGVGLGVAQWAGTAERVPIALVPRGRISAIGADGWSLTLVEHGPRRRTLTRELERIASAVGPRPAVVVEGPLRRRLARPGPGVLYV
;
A
#
# COMPACT_ATOMS: atom_id res chain seq x y z
N MET A 1 7.90 16.21 -8.30
CA MET A 1 7.60 16.29 -6.86
C MET A 1 8.03 17.66 -6.40
N THR A 2 7.15 18.38 -5.71
CA THR A 2 7.43 19.72 -5.19
C THR A 2 7.15 19.75 -3.70
N TRP A 3 8.10 20.26 -2.93
CA TRP A 3 8.03 20.37 -1.47
C TRP A 3 7.61 21.77 -1.04
N THR A 4 6.65 21.86 -0.12
CA THR A 4 6.19 23.11 0.47
C THR A 4 6.22 22.97 1.99
N ALA A 5 6.89 23.89 2.67
CA ALA A 5 6.88 23.95 4.12
C ALA A 5 5.45 24.27 4.61
N ALA A 6 4.91 23.49 5.54
CA ALA A 6 3.59 23.67 6.12
C ALA A 6 3.62 24.19 7.57
N GLY A 7 4.81 24.17 8.19
CA GLY A 7 5.03 24.61 9.56
C GLY A 7 6.46 24.27 10.02
N ALA A 8 6.75 24.50 11.29
CA ALA A 8 8.05 24.13 11.86
C ALA A 8 8.21 22.59 11.86
N GLY A 9 9.08 22.06 11.00
CA GLY A 9 9.32 20.62 10.87
C GLY A 9 8.28 19.86 10.03
N GLU A 10 7.25 20.54 9.53
CA GLU A 10 6.20 19.94 8.70
C GLU A 10 6.36 20.30 7.23
N TRP A 11 6.26 19.29 6.39
CA TRP A 11 6.43 19.43 4.96
C TRP A 11 5.29 18.73 4.23
N THR A 12 4.75 19.40 3.22
CA THR A 12 3.79 18.83 2.28
C THR A 12 4.45 18.69 0.91
N PHE A 13 4.01 17.72 0.14
CA PHE A 13 4.43 17.59 -1.24
C PHE A 13 3.31 16.99 -2.07
N GLU A 14 3.36 17.26 -3.37
CA GLU A 14 2.54 16.58 -4.36
C GLU A 14 3.46 15.89 -5.38
N THR A 15 3.11 14.67 -5.75
CA THR A 15 3.80 13.93 -6.80
C THR A 15 2.84 13.15 -7.67
N ARG A 16 3.15 13.08 -8.97
CA ARG A 16 2.50 12.17 -9.90
C ARG A 16 3.41 10.97 -10.07
N LEU A 17 2.92 9.79 -9.68
CA LEU A 17 3.70 8.56 -9.84
C LEU A 17 3.83 8.24 -11.34
N PRO A 18 5.05 7.97 -11.84
CA PRO A 18 5.24 7.57 -13.23
C PRO A 18 4.63 6.19 -13.49
N ARG A 19 4.33 5.88 -14.77
CA ARG A 19 3.84 4.56 -15.20
C ARG A 19 4.79 3.40 -14.81
N ARG A 20 6.08 3.69 -14.61
CA ARG A 20 7.08 2.79 -14.02
C ARG A 20 7.86 3.56 -12.97
N PHE A 21 7.97 3.02 -11.77
CA PHE A 21 8.66 3.65 -10.65
C PHE A 21 9.70 2.67 -10.10
N ASP A 22 10.98 2.89 -10.45
CA ASP A 22 12.12 2.00 -10.12
C ASP A 22 11.94 0.55 -10.62
N ALA A 23 12.42 -0.47 -9.90
CA ALA A 23 12.15 -1.88 -10.13
C ALA A 23 10.68 -2.27 -9.91
N GLN A 24 9.80 -1.29 -9.72
CA GLN A 24 8.37 -1.41 -9.43
C GLN A 24 7.56 -0.97 -10.65
N GLY A 25 6.62 -1.81 -11.08
CA GLY A 25 6.05 -1.74 -12.42
C GLY A 25 4.54 -1.76 -12.46
N CYS A 26 3.97 -1.04 -13.44
CA CYS A 26 2.65 -1.34 -13.94
C CYS A 26 2.66 -2.68 -14.67
N THR A 27 1.76 -3.58 -14.28
CA THR A 27 1.32 -4.71 -15.10
C THR A 27 -0.03 -4.38 -15.72
N ALA A 28 -0.56 -5.23 -16.60
CA ALA A 28 -1.95 -5.13 -17.06
C ALA A 28 -2.98 -5.18 -15.89
N TYR A 29 -2.54 -5.64 -14.71
CA TYR A 29 -3.37 -5.87 -13.52
C TYR A 29 -3.21 -4.77 -12.45
N GLY A 30 -2.40 -3.74 -12.71
CA GLY A 30 -2.25 -2.58 -11.83
C GLY A 30 -0.83 -2.09 -11.64
N ALA A 31 -0.71 -0.98 -10.91
CA ALA A 31 0.55 -0.35 -10.52
C ALA A 31 0.85 -0.64 -9.06
N TRP A 32 2.10 -1.00 -8.79
CA TRP A 32 2.54 -1.42 -7.47
C TRP A 32 3.77 -0.61 -7.11
N VAL A 33 3.67 0.20 -6.07
CA VAL A 33 4.79 0.96 -5.52
C VAL A 33 5.04 0.45 -4.11
N ASN A 34 5.81 -0.63 -4.06
CA ASN A 34 6.09 -1.33 -2.83
C ASN A 34 7.28 -0.73 -2.10
N GLY A 35 7.03 0.30 -1.32
CA GLY A 35 8.03 0.90 -0.44
C GLY A 35 9.26 1.44 -1.18
N GLY A 36 9.13 1.77 -2.46
CA GLY A 36 10.18 2.48 -3.21
C GLY A 36 10.08 3.99 -3.03
N TRP A 37 8.96 4.47 -2.49
CA TRP A 37 8.70 5.90 -2.42
C TRP A 37 9.17 6.47 -1.09
N HIS A 38 10.20 7.31 -1.21
CA HIS A 38 10.78 8.08 -0.14
C HIS A 38 10.29 9.51 -0.29
N PRO A 39 9.37 9.97 0.58
CA PRO A 39 9.06 11.37 0.61
C PRO A 39 10.27 12.14 1.16
N GLN A 40 10.88 11.71 2.26
CA GLN A 40 12.03 12.44 2.79
C GLN A 40 13.24 12.50 1.83
N PRO A 41 14.02 13.60 1.89
CA PRO A 41 15.33 13.67 1.24
C PRO A 41 16.20 12.48 1.66
N THR A 42 16.77 11.77 0.68
CA THR A 42 17.73 10.70 0.93
C THR A 42 19.14 11.28 0.88
N LEU A 43 19.86 11.26 2.00
CA LEU A 43 21.27 11.67 2.03
C LEU A 43 22.18 10.46 1.75
N PRO A 44 23.18 10.58 0.85
CA PRO A 44 24.13 9.49 0.60
C PRO A 44 24.82 9.03 1.89
N GLY A 45 24.85 7.71 2.11
CA GLY A 45 25.55 7.10 3.24
C GLY A 45 24.85 7.17 4.59
N GLN A 46 23.67 7.79 4.68
CA GLN A 46 22.88 7.80 5.92
C GLN A 46 21.72 6.79 5.88
N PRO A 47 21.42 6.11 7.00
CA PRO A 47 20.21 5.31 7.11
C PRO A 47 18.97 6.20 6.93
N LEU A 48 17.93 5.64 6.32
CA LEU A 48 16.67 6.36 6.15
C LEU A 48 15.97 6.45 7.51
N PRO A 49 15.69 7.65 8.03
CA PRO A 49 14.93 7.77 9.27
C PRO A 49 13.49 7.30 9.04
N ALA A 50 12.88 6.64 10.01
CA ALA A 50 11.43 6.53 10.02
C ALA A 50 10.86 7.89 10.45
N VAL A 51 9.88 8.40 9.71
CA VAL A 51 9.18 9.64 10.08
C VAL A 51 7.68 9.44 10.02
N HIS A 52 6.95 10.35 10.67
CA HIS A 52 5.50 10.33 10.68
C HIS A 52 4.94 10.91 9.39
N TRP A 53 3.94 10.24 8.83
CA TRP A 53 3.32 10.59 7.56
C TRP A 53 1.82 10.77 7.71
N THR A 54 1.29 11.72 6.95
CA THR A 54 -0.12 11.71 6.52
C THR A 54 -0.12 11.58 5.00
N VAL A 55 -0.71 10.52 4.48
CA VAL A 55 -0.73 10.21 3.06
C VAL A 55 -2.14 10.37 2.53
N THR A 56 -2.29 11.11 1.44
CA THR A 56 -3.51 11.11 0.62
C THR A 56 -3.12 10.65 -0.78
N LEU A 57 -3.69 9.53 -1.21
CA LEU A 57 -3.53 9.03 -2.57
C LEU A 57 -4.81 9.20 -3.34
N ARG A 58 -4.67 9.62 -4.61
CA ARG A 58 -5.77 9.79 -5.55
C ARG A 58 -5.46 9.05 -6.84
N ALA A 59 -6.47 8.43 -7.42
CA ALA A 59 -6.42 7.73 -8.69
C ALA A 59 -7.71 8.02 -9.49
N ASP A 60 -7.67 7.69 -10.77
CA ASP A 60 -8.83 7.80 -11.64
C ASP A 60 -9.97 6.86 -11.20
N ASP A 61 -11.17 7.10 -11.72
CA ASP A 61 -12.36 6.30 -11.42
C ASP A 61 -12.14 4.81 -11.70
N GLY A 62 -12.66 3.96 -10.81
CA GLY A 62 -12.56 2.51 -10.93
C GLY A 62 -11.20 1.92 -10.52
N VAL A 63 -10.30 2.71 -9.92
CA VAL A 63 -9.04 2.23 -9.34
C VAL A 63 -9.19 2.11 -7.82
N VAL A 64 -8.93 0.92 -7.27
CA VAL A 64 -8.75 0.77 -5.82
C VAL A 64 -7.35 1.24 -5.45
N VAL A 65 -7.28 2.12 -4.47
CA VAL A 65 -6.06 2.65 -3.89
C VAL A 65 -5.87 1.96 -2.54
N ALA A 66 -4.68 1.41 -2.31
CA ALA A 66 -4.35 0.69 -1.09
C ALA A 66 -2.98 1.07 -0.54
N GLY A 67 -2.94 1.32 0.76
CA GLY A 67 -1.77 1.43 1.63
C GLY A 67 -2.21 0.88 2.99
N GLU A 68 -1.87 1.53 4.10
CA GLU A 68 -2.52 1.20 5.39
C GLU A 68 -4.00 1.62 5.39
N GLY A 69 -4.36 2.61 4.57
CA GLY A 69 -5.74 2.94 4.21
C GLY A 69 -6.14 2.38 2.85
N VAL A 70 -7.42 2.07 2.67
CA VAL A 70 -7.95 1.52 1.42
C VAL A 70 -9.19 2.30 1.00
N GLY A 71 -9.32 2.58 -0.30
CA GLY A 71 -10.52 3.19 -0.85
C GLY A 71 -10.60 3.13 -2.37
N LEU A 72 -11.75 3.50 -2.91
CA LEU A 72 -11.99 3.60 -4.35
C LEU A 72 -11.70 5.02 -4.81
N GLY A 73 -10.75 5.20 -5.72
CA GLY A 73 -10.31 6.51 -6.24
C GLY A 73 -9.50 7.35 -5.25
N VAL A 74 -9.74 7.21 -3.94
CA VAL A 74 -9.02 7.93 -2.89
C VAL A 74 -8.78 7.06 -1.66
N ALA A 75 -7.62 7.20 -1.04
CA ALA A 75 -7.32 6.62 0.27
C ALA A 75 -6.49 7.61 1.10
N GLN A 76 -6.74 7.63 2.41
CA GLN A 76 -5.98 8.44 3.36
C GLN A 76 -5.60 7.60 4.57
N TRP A 77 -4.37 7.77 5.05
CA TRP A 77 -3.90 7.17 6.29
C TRP A 77 -2.74 7.96 6.89
N ALA A 78 -2.43 7.68 8.15
CA ALA A 78 -1.26 8.22 8.83
C ALA A 78 -0.49 7.09 9.53
N GLY A 79 0.83 7.22 9.63
CA GLY A 79 1.68 6.18 10.21
C GLY A 79 3.15 6.59 10.26
N THR A 80 3.99 5.78 10.90
CA THR A 80 5.44 6.03 11.00
C THR A 80 6.19 4.96 10.22
N ALA A 81 6.91 5.37 9.19
CA ALA A 81 7.61 4.44 8.29
C ALA A 81 8.80 5.09 7.59
N GLU A 82 9.77 4.29 7.16
CA GLU A 82 10.83 4.75 6.23
C GLU A 82 10.33 4.90 4.79
N ARG A 83 9.23 4.21 4.48
CA ARG A 83 8.71 3.96 3.14
C ARG A 83 7.20 3.87 3.19
N VAL A 84 6.53 4.46 2.20
CA VAL A 84 5.07 4.36 2.08
C VAL A 84 4.71 3.19 1.15
N PRO A 85 3.96 2.17 1.61
CA PRO A 85 3.42 1.14 0.73
C PRO A 85 2.24 1.70 -0.07
N ILE A 86 2.25 1.49 -1.39
CA ILE A 86 1.22 1.97 -2.30
C ILE A 86 0.88 0.89 -3.32
N ALA A 87 -0.40 0.60 -3.47
CA ALA A 87 -0.97 -0.22 -4.53
C ALA A 87 -2.12 0.52 -5.22
N LEU A 88 -2.14 0.45 -6.54
CA LEU A 88 -3.21 0.95 -7.39
C LEU A 88 -3.72 -0.23 -8.24
N VAL A 89 -4.93 -0.68 -7.96
CA VAL A 89 -5.54 -1.87 -8.56
C VAL A 89 -6.73 -1.46 -9.43
N PRO A 90 -6.54 -1.31 -10.75
CA PRO A 90 -7.62 -1.02 -11.68
C PRO A 90 -8.68 -2.13 -11.61
N ARG A 91 -9.96 -1.73 -11.56
CA ARG A 91 -11.09 -2.66 -11.39
C ARG A 91 -10.93 -3.58 -10.18
N GLY A 92 -10.21 -3.10 -9.17
CA GLY A 92 -9.98 -3.82 -7.93
C GLY A 92 -11.26 -4.01 -7.13
N ARG A 93 -11.27 -5.03 -6.28
CA ARG A 93 -12.35 -5.29 -5.33
C ARG A 93 -11.80 -5.20 -3.92
N ILE A 94 -12.59 -4.58 -3.04
CA ILE A 94 -12.30 -4.51 -1.61
C ILE A 94 -13.23 -5.52 -0.93
N SER A 95 -12.67 -6.46 -0.17
CA SER A 95 -13.45 -7.41 0.60
C SER A 95 -12.90 -7.52 2.02
N ALA A 96 -13.81 -7.72 2.97
CA ALA A 96 -13.42 -8.07 4.34
C ALA A 96 -13.24 -9.59 4.46
N ILE A 97 -12.15 -10.00 5.10
CA ILE A 97 -11.96 -11.36 5.57
C ILE A 97 -12.04 -11.33 7.09
N GLY A 98 -13.01 -12.04 7.65
CA GLY A 98 -13.21 -12.11 9.10
C GLY A 98 -12.68 -13.42 9.68
N ALA A 99 -12.01 -13.33 10.82
CA ALA A 99 -11.73 -14.47 11.70
C ALA A 99 -11.84 -13.98 13.15
N ASP A 100 -12.50 -14.73 14.03
CA ASP A 100 -12.50 -14.61 15.50
C ASP A 100 -12.50 -13.18 16.13
N GLY A 101 -13.29 -12.24 15.58
CA GLY A 101 -13.44 -10.87 16.11
C GLY A 101 -12.56 -9.81 15.44
N TRP A 102 -11.93 -10.12 14.31
CA TRP A 102 -11.00 -9.27 13.59
C TRP A 102 -11.26 -9.34 12.09
N SER A 103 -10.91 -8.27 11.39
CA SER A 103 -11.13 -8.14 9.96
C SER A 103 -9.84 -7.73 9.25
N LEU A 104 -9.54 -8.44 8.18
CA LEU A 104 -8.52 -8.08 7.20
C LEU A 104 -9.20 -7.45 5.99
N THR A 105 -8.59 -6.42 5.42
CA THR A 105 -9.05 -5.83 4.16
C THR A 105 -8.26 -6.47 3.03
N LEU A 106 -8.92 -7.28 2.22
CA LEU A 106 -8.34 -7.88 1.02
C LEU A 106 -8.68 -7.05 -0.21
N VAL A 107 -7.65 -6.68 -0.97
CA VAL A 107 -7.74 -5.96 -2.23
C VAL A 107 -7.31 -6.90 -3.36
N GLU A 108 -8.23 -7.23 -4.26
CA GLU A 108 -8.02 -8.22 -5.32
C GLU A 108 -8.16 -7.60 -6.71
N HIS A 109 -7.36 -8.08 -7.67
CA HIS A 109 -7.63 -7.88 -9.09
C HIS A 109 -8.40 -9.09 -9.66
N GLY A 110 -9.69 -8.94 -9.92
CA GLY A 110 -10.51 -9.97 -10.58
C GLY A 110 -11.38 -10.79 -9.60
N PRO A 111 -11.79 -12.02 -9.97
CA PRO A 111 -12.70 -12.82 -9.17
C PRO A 111 -12.00 -13.41 -7.92
N ARG A 112 -12.72 -13.41 -6.81
CA ARG A 112 -12.23 -13.86 -5.49
C ARG A 112 -11.70 -15.29 -5.53
N ARG A 113 -10.48 -15.50 -5.03
CA ARG A 113 -9.87 -16.83 -4.97
C ARG A 113 -10.15 -17.49 -3.63
N ARG A 114 -11.09 -18.44 -3.63
CA ARG A 114 -11.52 -19.17 -2.42
C ARG A 114 -10.38 -19.81 -1.63
N THR A 115 -9.41 -20.41 -2.31
CA THR A 115 -8.27 -21.06 -1.64
C THR A 115 -7.38 -20.04 -0.92
N LEU A 116 -7.06 -18.92 -1.58
CA LEU A 116 -6.28 -17.82 -0.99
C LEU A 116 -7.02 -17.21 0.21
N THR A 117 -8.32 -16.95 0.07
CA THR A 117 -9.16 -16.44 1.17
C THR A 117 -9.07 -17.36 2.39
N ARG A 118 -9.28 -18.67 2.23
CA ARG A 118 -9.23 -19.64 3.35
C ARG A 118 -7.85 -19.71 4.00
N GLU A 119 -6.80 -19.56 3.21
CA GLU A 119 -5.44 -19.50 3.71
C GLU A 119 -5.19 -18.24 4.53
N LEU A 120 -5.64 -17.08 4.05
CA LEU A 120 -5.56 -15.83 4.77
C LEU A 120 -6.39 -15.86 6.05
N GLU A 121 -7.58 -16.47 6.06
CA GLU A 121 -8.39 -16.68 7.28
C GLU A 121 -7.63 -17.51 8.32
N ARG A 122 -7.01 -18.61 7.88
CA ARG A 122 -6.21 -19.48 8.76
C ARG A 122 -4.97 -18.77 9.31
N ILE A 123 -4.23 -18.03 8.46
CA ILE A 123 -3.05 -17.26 8.86
C ILE A 123 -3.46 -16.14 9.79
N ALA A 124 -4.57 -15.46 9.49
CA ALA A 124 -5.17 -14.47 10.36
C ALA A 124 -5.32 -15.14 11.71
N SER A 125 -6.24 -16.11 11.89
CA SER A 125 -6.55 -16.79 13.16
C SER A 125 -5.35 -17.11 14.06
N ALA A 126 -4.18 -17.41 13.49
CA ALA A 126 -2.96 -17.71 14.22
C ALA A 126 -2.16 -16.48 14.75
N VAL A 127 -2.23 -15.32 14.10
CA VAL A 127 -1.32 -14.17 14.33
C VAL A 127 -1.94 -13.06 15.21
N GLY A 128 -3.27 -13.00 15.32
CA GLY A 128 -3.98 -12.00 16.13
C GLY A 128 -4.09 -10.61 15.47
N PRO A 129 -4.68 -9.63 16.18
CA PRO A 129 -5.13 -8.37 15.59
C PRO A 129 -3.97 -7.46 15.21
N ARG A 130 -3.74 -7.29 13.92
CA ARG A 130 -3.01 -6.15 13.34
C ARG A 130 -3.80 -5.64 12.14
N PRO A 131 -3.85 -4.32 11.89
CA PRO A 131 -4.39 -3.81 10.64
C PRO A 131 -3.51 -4.36 9.51
N ALA A 132 -4.04 -5.31 8.76
CA ALA A 132 -3.33 -5.94 7.67
C ALA A 132 -4.20 -5.83 6.42
N VAL A 133 -3.94 -4.77 5.67
CA VAL A 133 -4.39 -4.68 4.29
C VAL A 133 -3.59 -5.71 3.51
N VAL A 134 -4.29 -6.64 2.87
CA VAL A 134 -3.69 -7.64 1.99
C VAL A 134 -4.01 -7.25 0.56
N VAL A 135 -3.01 -7.15 -0.29
CA VAL A 135 -3.19 -6.79 -1.70
C VAL A 135 -2.71 -7.94 -2.57
N GLU A 136 -3.62 -8.56 -3.32
CA GLU A 136 -3.33 -9.65 -4.25
C GLU A 136 -2.80 -9.07 -5.57
N GLY A 137 -1.53 -9.34 -5.88
CA GLY A 137 -0.84 -8.80 -7.04
C GLY A 137 -0.18 -9.86 -7.92
N PRO A 138 0.14 -9.55 -9.19
CA PRO A 138 0.92 -10.43 -10.04
C PRO A 138 2.35 -10.54 -9.50
N LEU A 139 2.58 -11.58 -8.70
CA LEU A 139 3.86 -11.89 -8.06
C LEU A 139 5.00 -11.97 -9.08
N ARG A 140 5.80 -10.91 -9.18
CA ARG A 140 7.23 -11.04 -9.47
C ARG A 140 7.93 -10.80 -8.15
N ARG A 141 8.73 -11.76 -7.66
CA ARG A 141 9.46 -11.73 -6.37
C ARG A 141 10.19 -10.40 -6.06
N ARG A 142 10.52 -9.59 -7.07
CA ARG A 142 11.15 -8.27 -6.91
C ARG A 142 10.17 -7.12 -6.57
N LEU A 143 8.86 -7.34 -6.69
CA LEU A 143 7.78 -6.35 -6.56
C LEU A 143 7.02 -6.42 -5.22
N ALA A 144 7.20 -7.49 -4.44
CA ALA A 144 6.50 -7.74 -3.18
C ALA A 144 7.47 -7.68 -1.99
N ARG A 145 7.66 -6.50 -1.41
CA ARG A 145 8.20 -6.30 -0.07
C ARG A 145 7.05 -6.06 0.93
N PRO A 146 7.13 -6.54 2.17
CA PRO A 146 6.18 -6.13 3.20
C PRO A 146 6.41 -4.66 3.56
N GLY A 147 5.33 -3.92 3.79
CA GLY A 147 5.35 -2.56 4.35
C GLY A 147 4.57 -2.52 5.68
N PRO A 148 4.72 -1.47 6.49
CA PRO A 148 3.90 -1.30 7.68
C PRO A 148 2.41 -1.41 7.31
N GLY A 149 1.68 -2.27 8.03
CA GLY A 149 0.24 -2.50 7.84
C GLY A 149 -0.22 -3.10 6.50
N VAL A 150 0.69 -3.42 5.58
CA VAL A 150 0.35 -3.91 4.22
C VAL A 150 1.15 -5.15 3.83
N LEU A 151 0.44 -6.20 3.44
CA LEU A 151 0.99 -7.43 2.91
C LEU A 151 0.63 -7.58 1.42
N TYR A 152 1.62 -7.93 0.59
CA TYR A 152 1.43 -8.21 -0.83
C TYR A 152 1.54 -9.72 -1.06
N VAL A 153 0.52 -10.33 -1.65
CA VAL A 153 0.41 -11.78 -1.90
C VAL A 153 0.11 -12.10 -3.35
#